data_AF-A0A0P6SJU2-F1
#
_entry.id   AF-A0A0P6SJU2-F1
#
_cell.length_a   1.000
_cell.length_b   1.000
_cell.length_c   1.000
_cell.angle_alpha   90.00
_cell.angle_beta   90.00
_cell.angle_gamma   90.00
#
_symmetry.space_group_name_H-M   'P 1'
#
loop_
_entity.id
_entity.type
_entity.pdbx_description
1 polymer ?
#
loop_
_entity_poly.entity_id
_entity_poly.type
_entity_poly.pdbx_seq_one_letter_code
_entity_poly.pdbx_strand_id
1 'polypeptide(L)'
;MKKTLFLSAAALMLASTAALSTHSVSASSYYDNPSLLRQNGTQTDREARNGAELEIRNLLQQYGVTDTDEYNSYYTFYYRKARRCRKASDVKQVIDELEKNLQETQNDID
;
A
#
# COMPACT_ATOMS: atom_id res chain seq x y z
N MET A 1 -34.45 -36.98 -3.87
CA MET A 1 -34.64 -35.75 -3.06
C MET A 1 -34.83 -36.12 -1.60
N LYS A 2 -33.87 -35.78 -0.73
CA LYS A 2 -34.05 -35.33 0.65
C LYS A 2 -32.67 -34.89 1.15
N LYS A 3 -32.60 -33.61 1.49
CA LYS A 3 -31.41 -32.84 1.85
C LYS A 3 -31.03 -33.20 3.29
N THR A 4 -29.78 -33.53 3.54
CA THR A 4 -29.20 -33.45 4.89
C THR A 4 -28.23 -32.29 4.90
N LEU A 5 -28.76 -31.14 5.30
CA LEU A 5 -28.02 -29.98 5.76
C LEU A 5 -27.15 -30.40 6.94
N PHE A 6 -25.84 -30.37 6.78
CA PHE A 6 -24.95 -30.25 7.93
C PHE A 6 -24.80 -28.77 8.23
N LEU A 7 -25.53 -28.34 9.26
CA LEU A 7 -25.39 -27.04 9.89
C LEU A 7 -23.97 -26.88 10.45
N SER A 8 -23.38 -25.73 10.15
CA SER A 8 -22.71 -24.82 11.08
C SER A 8 -21.84 -25.46 12.17
N ALA A 9 -20.52 -25.42 11.97
CA ALA A 9 -19.56 -25.26 13.06
C ALA A 9 -18.21 -24.77 12.51
N ALA A 10 -17.97 -23.46 12.58
CA ALA A 10 -16.67 -22.86 12.92
C ALA A 10 -16.76 -21.32 12.80
N ALA A 11 -17.52 -20.70 13.70
CA ALA A 11 -17.12 -19.39 14.17
C ALA A 11 -15.86 -19.61 15.03
N LEU A 12 -14.68 -19.42 14.47
CA LEU A 12 -13.45 -19.39 15.24
C LEU A 12 -12.40 -18.48 14.58
N MET A 13 -12.32 -17.26 15.12
CA MET A 13 -11.09 -16.50 15.32
C MET A 13 -10.26 -16.11 14.08
N LEU A 14 -10.52 -14.92 13.55
CA LEU A 14 -9.47 -13.99 13.14
C LEU A 14 -9.78 -12.59 13.70
N ALA A 15 -10.23 -12.53 14.95
CA ALA A 15 -10.00 -11.37 15.81
C ALA A 15 -8.60 -11.54 16.43
N SER A 16 -7.57 -11.45 15.58
CA SER A 16 -6.19 -11.45 16.05
C SER A 16 -5.42 -10.44 15.22
N THR A 17 -5.17 -9.31 15.89
CA THR A 17 -4.04 -8.42 15.66
C THR A 17 -3.99 -7.69 14.31
N ALA A 18 -4.84 -6.67 14.17
CA ALA A 18 -4.29 -5.38 13.80
C ALA A 18 -3.95 -4.64 15.11
N ALA A 19 -2.97 -5.18 15.86
CA ALA A 19 -2.14 -4.28 16.63
C ALA A 19 -1.63 -3.29 15.59
N LEU A 20 -2.02 -2.03 15.73
CA LEU A 20 -1.47 -0.92 14.98
C LEU A 20 0.01 -0.87 15.36
N SER A 21 0.79 -1.76 14.74
CA SER A 21 2.23 -1.79 14.79
C SER A 21 2.62 -0.50 14.10
N THR A 22 2.75 0.54 14.92
CA THR A 22 3.56 1.69 14.61
C THR A 22 4.96 1.13 14.46
N HIS A 23 5.25 0.57 13.28
CA HIS A 23 6.59 0.27 12.86
C HIS A 23 7.30 1.63 12.87
N SER A 24 7.97 1.92 13.98
CA SER A 24 8.90 3.02 14.08
C SER A 24 10.06 2.66 13.16
N VAL A 25 9.92 3.04 11.89
CA VAL A 25 10.99 2.95 10.92
C VAL A 25 12.09 3.85 11.46
N SER A 26 13.14 3.23 12.00
CA SER A 26 14.36 3.94 12.37
C SER A 26 15.05 4.30 11.06
N ALA A 27 14.72 5.47 10.53
CA ALA A 27 15.44 6.05 9.41
C ALA A 27 16.82 6.45 9.93
N SER A 28 17.85 5.68 9.57
CA SER A 28 19.24 6.08 9.76
C SER A 28 19.44 7.44 9.11
N SER A 29 19.67 8.44 9.96
CA SER A 29 19.84 9.85 9.63
C SER A 29 21.03 10.05 8.70
N TYR A 30 20.79 10.07 7.38
CA TYR A 30 21.79 10.45 6.38
C TYR A 30 21.38 11.64 5.51
N TYR A 31 20.36 12.39 5.91
CA TYR A 31 20.10 13.73 5.37
C TYR A 31 19.49 14.62 6.46
N ASP A 32 20.30 15.52 7.03
CA ASP A 32 19.85 16.71 7.75
C ASP A 32 19.13 17.64 6.76
N ASN A 33 17.87 17.35 6.48
CA ASN A 33 16.97 18.32 5.87
C ASN A 33 15.68 18.37 6.69
N PRO A 34 15.57 19.31 7.65
CA PRO A 34 14.49 19.35 8.63
C PRO A 34 13.12 19.72 8.03
N SER A 35 13.00 19.83 6.70
CA SER A 35 11.76 20.26 6.04
C SER A 35 10.80 19.11 5.70
N LEU A 36 11.20 17.84 5.79
CA LEU A 36 10.46 16.73 5.16
C LEU A 36 9.26 16.20 5.96
N LEU A 37 9.08 16.62 7.22
CA LEU A 37 7.94 16.25 8.05
C LEU A 37 7.35 17.50 8.70
N ARG A 38 6.38 18.12 8.02
CA ARG A 38 5.65 19.26 8.61
C ARG A 38 4.75 18.73 9.73
N GLN A 39 4.90 19.28 10.93
CA GLN A 39 4.14 18.90 12.14
C GLN A 39 2.61 19.05 12.00
N ASN A 40 2.13 19.71 10.93
CA ASN A 40 0.72 19.88 10.64
C ASN A 40 0.09 18.74 9.82
N GLY A 41 0.82 17.62 9.61
CA GLY A 41 0.31 16.43 8.92
C GLY A 41 0.03 16.63 7.44
N THR A 42 0.44 17.76 6.85
CA THR A 42 0.26 18.04 5.42
C THR A 42 1.59 17.93 4.70
N GLN A 43 1.67 16.96 3.79
CA GLN A 43 2.74 16.89 2.80
C GLN A 43 2.59 18.01 1.77
N THR A 44 3.70 18.63 1.40
CA THR A 44 3.78 19.43 0.18
C THR A 44 3.64 18.53 -1.05
N ASP A 45 3.23 19.11 -2.18
CA ASP A 45 3.15 18.36 -3.45
C ASP A 45 4.49 17.71 -3.85
N ARG A 46 5.61 18.32 -3.45
CA ARG A 46 6.95 17.78 -3.70
C ARG A 46 7.23 16.57 -2.80
N GLU A 47 6.87 16.63 -1.53
CA GLU A 47 7.03 15.51 -0.60
C GLU A 47 6.15 14.33 -0.98
N ALA A 48 4.89 14.57 -1.36
CA ALA A 48 4.00 13.51 -1.82
C ALA A 48 4.59 12.74 -3.02
N ARG A 49 5.13 13.46 -4.01
CA ARG A 49 5.80 12.82 -5.16
C ARG A 49 7.04 12.01 -4.78
N ASN A 50 7.81 12.48 -3.81
CA ASN A 50 9.01 11.77 -3.35
C ASN A 50 8.64 10.57 -2.46
N GLY A 51 7.61 10.71 -1.63
CA GLY A 51 7.11 9.65 -0.74
C GLY A 51 6.40 8.52 -1.49
N ALA A 52 5.82 8.80 -2.66
CA ALA A 52 5.15 7.81 -3.49
C ALA A 52 6.04 6.60 -3.84
N GLU A 53 7.36 6.77 -3.94
CA GLU A 53 8.27 5.64 -4.16
C GLU A 53 8.16 4.61 -3.03
N LEU A 54 8.23 5.06 -1.78
CA LEU A 54 8.20 4.19 -0.61
C LEU A 54 6.81 3.57 -0.44
N GLU A 55 5.74 4.35 -0.65
CA GLU A 55 4.37 3.84 -0.54
C GLU A 55 4.08 2.74 -1.57
N ILE A 56 4.48 2.94 -2.83
CA ILE A 56 4.34 1.92 -3.89
C ILE A 56 5.11 0.65 -3.53
N ARG A 57 6.37 0.79 -3.09
CA ARG A 57 7.19 -0.37 -2.69
C ARG A 57 6.56 -1.14 -1.53
N ASN A 58 6.05 -0.42 -0.53
CA ASN A 58 5.39 -1.02 0.63
C ASN A 58 4.11 -1.76 0.22
N LEU A 59 3.28 -1.18 -0.66
CA LEU A 59 2.08 -1.86 -1.16
C LEU A 59 2.44 -3.14 -1.93
N LEU A 60 3.40 -3.09 -2.85
CA LEU A 60 3.82 -4.29 -3.59
C LEU A 60 4.34 -5.38 -2.66
N GLN A 61 5.09 -5.01 -1.62
CA GLN A 61 5.53 -5.94 -0.59
C GLN A 61 4.36 -6.50 0.24
N GLN A 62 3.40 -5.67 0.63
CA GLN A 62 2.24 -6.05 1.43
C GLN A 62 1.34 -7.05 0.69
N TYR A 63 1.16 -6.89 -0.62
CA TYR A 63 0.39 -7.80 -1.47
C TYR A 63 1.23 -8.96 -2.01
N GLY A 64 2.48 -9.12 -1.57
CA GLY A 64 3.30 -10.29 -1.92
C GLY A 64 3.72 -10.35 -3.39
N VAL A 65 3.81 -9.22 -4.10
CA VAL A 65 4.31 -9.16 -5.47
C VAL A 65 5.81 -9.47 -5.47
N THR A 66 6.14 -10.73 -5.72
CA THR A 66 7.51 -11.27 -5.61
C THR A 66 8.14 -11.56 -6.96
N ASP A 67 7.33 -11.75 -8.02
CA ASP A 67 7.85 -11.84 -9.37
C ASP A 67 8.51 -10.52 -9.77
N THR A 68 9.73 -10.61 -10.30
CA THR A 68 10.55 -9.43 -10.56
C THR A 68 10.00 -8.59 -11.72
N ASP A 69 9.45 -9.24 -12.75
CA ASP A 69 8.94 -8.54 -13.93
C ASP A 69 7.59 -7.88 -13.61
N GLU A 70 6.74 -8.58 -12.87
CA GLU A 70 5.48 -8.05 -12.34
C GLU A 70 5.73 -6.85 -11.41
N TYR A 71 6.60 -7.02 -10.42
CA TYR A 71 7.00 -5.95 -9.50
C TYR A 71 7.50 -4.72 -10.26
N ASN A 72 8.42 -4.91 -11.20
CA ASN A 72 8.98 -3.80 -11.98
C ASN A 72 7.93 -3.11 -12.85
N SER A 73 6.97 -3.87 -13.37
CA SER A 73 5.86 -3.35 -14.19
C SER A 73 4.96 -2.45 -13.35
N TYR A 74 4.46 -2.94 -12.22
CA TYR A 74 3.67 -2.13 -11.29
C TYR A 74 4.46 -0.91 -10.81
N TYR A 75 5.65 -1.12 -10.26
CA TYR A 75 6.48 -0.05 -9.74
C TYR A 75 6.71 1.04 -10.79
N THR A 76 7.16 0.67 -11.99
CA THR A 76 7.48 1.64 -13.05
C THR A 76 6.25 2.40 -13.51
N PHE A 77 5.11 1.71 -13.69
CA PHE A 77 3.88 2.33 -14.16
C PHE A 77 3.36 3.36 -13.15
N TYR A 78 3.14 2.94 -11.90
CA TYR A 78 2.54 3.77 -10.87
C TYR A 78 3.47 4.89 -10.41
N TYR A 79 4.78 4.62 -10.29
CA TYR A 79 5.74 5.65 -9.92
C TYR A 79 5.84 6.76 -10.98
N ARG A 80 5.86 6.39 -12.27
CA ARG A 80 5.81 7.38 -13.35
C ARG A 80 4.52 8.19 -13.34
N LYS A 81 3.38 7.57 -13.04
CA LYS A 81 2.09 8.25 -12.92
C LYS A 81 2.11 9.25 -11.76
N ALA A 82 2.55 8.82 -10.57
CA ALA A 82 2.68 9.67 -9.38
C ALA A 82 3.62 10.87 -9.61
N ARG A 83 4.74 10.70 -10.31
CA ARG A 83 5.67 11.81 -10.61
C ARG A 83 5.09 12.88 -11.54
N ARG A 84 4.09 12.54 -12.35
CA ARG A 84 3.40 13.48 -13.25
C ARG A 84 2.31 14.28 -12.54
N CYS A 85 1.89 13.85 -11.36
CA CYS A 85 0.88 14.53 -10.57
C CYS A 85 1.36 15.91 -10.11
N ARG A 86 0.49 16.91 -10.22
CA ARG A 86 0.80 18.28 -9.79
C ARG A 86 0.52 18.47 -8.30
N LYS A 87 -0.52 17.81 -7.80
CA LYS A 87 -1.00 17.91 -6.41
C LYS A 87 -0.77 16.61 -5.64
N ALA A 88 -0.61 16.73 -4.33
CA ALA A 88 -0.55 15.59 -3.41
C ALA A 88 -1.81 14.72 -3.46
N SER A 89 -3.00 15.31 -3.67
CA SER A 89 -4.26 14.57 -3.83
C SER A 89 -4.22 13.59 -5.00
N ASP A 90 -3.61 14.01 -6.12
CA ASP A 90 -3.55 13.21 -7.34
C ASP A 90 -2.52 12.09 -7.17
N VAL A 91 -1.45 12.33 -6.41
CA VAL A 91 -0.52 11.28 -5.99
C VAL A 91 -1.24 10.23 -5.17
N LYS A 92 -2.03 10.66 -4.17
CA LYS A 92 -2.82 9.74 -3.34
C LYS A 92 -3.77 8.89 -4.19
N GLN A 93 -4.45 9.47 -5.17
CA GLN A 93 -5.31 8.70 -6.07
C GLN A 93 -4.55 7.60 -6.84
N VAL A 94 -3.31 7.87 -7.27
CA VAL A 94 -2.48 6.86 -7.94
C VAL A 94 -2.13 5.70 -6.98
N ILE A 95 -1.88 6.00 -5.72
CA ILE A 95 -1.62 4.99 -4.68
C ILE A 95 -2.88 4.16 -4.39
N ASP A 96 -4.02 4.83 -4.21
CA ASP A 96 -5.31 4.17 -3.98
C ASP A 96 -5.71 3.27 -5.18
N GLU A 97 -5.42 3.70 -6.42
CA GLU A 97 -5.60 2.90 -7.64
C GLU A 97 -4.67 1.67 -7.69
N LEU A 98 -3.41 1.80 -7.25
CA LEU A 98 -2.50 0.66 -7.17
C LEU A 98 -3.03 -0.38 -6.18
N GLU A 99 -3.39 0.07 -4.98
CA GLU A 99 -3.92 -0.81 -3.94
C GLU A 99 -5.17 -1.54 -4.42
N LYS A 100 -6.10 -0.82 -5.06
CA LYS A 100 -7.31 -1.43 -5.63
C LYS A 100 -6.98 -2.51 -6.66
N ASN A 101 -6.08 -2.24 -7.60
CA ASN A 101 -5.71 -3.21 -8.63
C ASN A 101 -5.02 -4.45 -8.03
N LEU A 102 -4.21 -4.29 -6.99
CA LEU A 102 -3.60 -5.40 -6.26
C LEU A 102 -4.66 -6.22 -5.51
N GLN A 103 -5.64 -5.58 -4.88
CA GLN A 103 -6.77 -6.26 -4.23
C GLN A 103 -7.60 -7.07 -5.23
N GLU A 104 -7.93 -6.49 -6.39
CA GLU A 104 -8.69 -7.19 -7.43
C GLU A 104 -7.92 -8.41 -7.94
N THR A 105 -6.62 -8.26 -8.20
CA THR A 105 -5.77 -9.37 -8.66
C THR A 105 -5.68 -10.49 -7.63
N GLN A 106 -5.59 -10.16 -6.34
CA GLN A 106 -5.57 -11.16 -5.27
C GLN A 106 -6.91 -11.90 -5.12
N ASN A 107 -8.03 -11.18 -5.22
CA ASN A 107 -9.37 -11.78 -5.12
C ASN A 107 -9.72 -12.68 -6.30
N ASP A 108 -9.13 -12.47 -7.48
CA ASP A 108 -9.32 -13.32 -8.65
C ASP A 108 -8.54 -14.64 -8.58
N ILE A 109 -7.59 -14.75 -7.65
CA ILE A 109 -6.74 -15.94 -7.44
C ILE A 109 -7.31 -16.87 -6.35
N ASP A 110 -8.20 -16.36 -5.48
CA ASP A 110 -8.91 -17.12 -4.41
C ASP A 110 -10.24 -17.72 -4.88
#